data_AF-A0A2J6HMK3-F1
#
_entry.id   AF-A0A2J6HMK3-F1
#
_cell.length_a   1.000
_cell.length_b   1.000
_cell.length_c   1.000
_cell.angle_alpha   90.00
_cell.angle_beta   90.00
_cell.angle_gamma   90.00
#
_symmetry.space_group_name_H-M   'P 1'
#
loop_
_entity.id
_entity.type
_entity.pdbx_description
1 polymer ?
#
loop_
_entity_poly.entity_id
_entity_poly.type
_entity_poly.pdbx_seq_one_letter_code
_entity_poly.pdbx_strand_id
1 'polypeptide(L)'
;MVSFLGVLYLLNGDIFFSSMSAVTLVVLLYFLVDQLRKKKNQIRKNRFSYVAVVYWSLYVAISIPITFLLAHTLTVEIKAKKDIQGLAYEKMDILNDMVLSYTQQYGAYISAEYEPELKANLILISNNPNNSAAKTVLSNEPYEISSTTLNNISSTNVNSYIRKYINGKDKLFASALDSVIRRNEVFFETYGPVFDNWSRLRLSVAFNELDNLIEENYKTLYRNFEKHNHLSNAEFRFPIYNKEHKLNKPFSLWGRYNPLFMIVLALVFHALILLPYFLEPVSGMYKQHTTTTEKSSTDISGGIEL
;
A
#
# COMPACT_ATOMS: atom_id res chain seq x y z
N MET A 1 6.97 8.12 -17.30
CA MET A 1 5.84 7.38 -16.67
C MET A 1 6.30 6.15 -15.91
N VAL A 2 7.06 5.22 -16.51
CA VAL A 2 7.48 3.98 -15.82
C VAL A 2 8.48 4.25 -14.68
N SER A 3 9.46 5.15 -14.88
CA SER A 3 10.38 5.56 -13.80
C SER A 3 9.65 6.25 -12.64
N PHE A 4 8.56 6.98 -12.92
CA PHE A 4 7.70 7.57 -11.89
C PHE A 4 7.01 6.50 -11.06
N LEU A 5 6.41 5.50 -11.70
CA LEU A 5 5.79 4.36 -11.01
C LEU A 5 6.79 3.55 -10.18
N GLY A 6 8.00 3.35 -10.68
CA GLY A 6 9.07 2.67 -9.96
C GLY A 6 9.43 3.39 -8.66
N VAL A 7 9.61 4.72 -8.73
CA VAL A 7 9.88 5.53 -7.53
C VAL A 7 8.66 5.57 -6.61
N LEU A 8 7.45 5.67 -7.17
CA LEU A 8 6.20 5.68 -6.41
C LEU A 8 6.03 4.42 -5.56
N TYR A 9 6.34 3.25 -6.11
CA TYR A 9 6.32 2.00 -5.34
C TYR A 9 7.39 1.96 -4.25
N LEU A 10 8.59 2.47 -4.52
CA LEU A 10 9.66 2.53 -3.51
C LEU A 10 9.36 3.50 -2.37
N LEU A 11 8.75 4.64 -2.69
CA LEU A 11 8.45 5.70 -1.73
C LEU A 11 7.04 5.56 -1.12
N ASN A 12 6.50 4.34 -1.04
CA ASN A 12 5.21 4.06 -0.41
C ASN A 12 4.04 4.93 -0.91
N GLY A 13 4.05 5.34 -2.18
CA GLY A 13 2.99 6.15 -2.76
C GLY A 13 3.16 7.67 -2.58
N ASP A 14 4.32 8.16 -2.14
CA ASP A 14 4.58 9.60 -2.08
C ASP A 14 4.65 10.21 -3.49
N ILE A 15 3.55 10.82 -3.91
CA ILE A 15 3.41 11.39 -5.26
C ILE A 15 4.36 12.58 -5.46
N PHE A 16 4.59 13.40 -4.43
CA PHE A 16 5.37 14.63 -4.56
C PHE A 16 6.84 14.30 -4.82
N PHE A 17 7.46 13.51 -3.95
CA PHE A 17 8.86 13.12 -4.13
C PHE A 17 9.05 12.25 -5.37
N SER A 18 8.11 11.35 -5.66
CA SER A 18 8.17 10.51 -6.85
C SER A 18 8.12 11.34 -8.14
N SER A 19 7.28 12.37 -8.18
CA SER A 19 7.18 13.28 -9.34
C SER A 19 8.46 14.07 -9.51
N MET A 20 8.99 14.65 -8.42
CA MET A 20 10.23 15.43 -8.47
C MET A 20 11.43 14.59 -8.94
N SER A 21 11.60 13.38 -8.40
CA SER A 21 12.66 12.47 -8.82
C SER A 21 12.51 12.04 -10.28
N ALA A 22 11.29 11.71 -10.72
CA ALA A 22 11.05 11.29 -12.10
C ALA A 22 11.32 12.41 -13.11
N VAL A 23 10.90 13.64 -12.83
CA VAL A 23 11.17 14.81 -13.69
C VAL A 23 12.67 15.06 -13.78
N THR A 24 13.36 15.04 -12.64
CA THR A 24 14.82 15.22 -12.58
C THR A 24 15.54 14.19 -13.45
N LEU A 25 15.17 12.90 -13.34
CA LEU A 25 15.76 11.83 -14.16
C LEU A 25 15.51 12.03 -15.65
N VAL A 26 14.29 12.44 -16.04
CA VAL A 26 13.95 12.70 -17.45
C VAL A 26 14.76 13.85 -18.03
N VAL A 27 14.89 14.97 -17.29
CA VAL A 27 15.67 16.14 -17.72
C VAL A 27 17.15 15.77 -17.89
N LEU A 28 17.72 15.03 -16.93
CA LEU A 28 19.11 14.57 -16.99
C LEU A 28 19.34 13.64 -18.19
N LEU A 29 18.45 12.67 -18.41
CA LEU A 29 18.56 11.76 -19.56
C LEU A 29 18.47 12.52 -20.88
N TYR A 30 17.51 13.43 -21.02
CA TYR A 30 17.36 14.24 -22.23
C TYR A 30 18.61 15.07 -22.52
N PHE A 31 19.14 15.75 -21.49
CA PHE A 31 20.37 16.52 -21.60
C PHE A 31 21.54 15.65 -22.07
N LEU A 32 21.74 14.47 -21.47
CA LEU A 32 22.82 13.56 -21.84
C LEU A 32 22.69 13.06 -23.29
N VAL A 33 21.48 12.65 -23.71
CA VAL A 33 21.24 12.20 -25.09
C VAL A 33 21.50 13.33 -26.09
N ASP A 34 21.07 14.56 -25.80
CA ASP A 34 21.32 15.72 -26.66
C ASP A 34 22.82 16.05 -26.77
N GLN A 35 23.58 15.99 -25.67
CA GLN A 35 25.03 16.18 -25.69
C GLN A 35 25.74 15.07 -26.48
N LEU A 36 25.36 13.81 -26.27
CA LEU A 36 25.88 12.67 -27.02
C LEU A 36 25.65 12.84 -28.53
N ARG A 37 24.45 13.26 -28.92
CA ARG A 37 24.08 13.54 -30.31
C ARG A 37 24.94 14.63 -30.91
N LYS A 38 25.06 15.78 -30.24
CA LYS A 38 25.91 16.90 -30.67
C LYS A 38 27.37 16.48 -30.82
N LYS A 39 27.89 15.63 -29.94
CA LYS A 39 29.26 15.11 -30.03
C LYS A 39 29.45 14.13 -31.18
N LYS A 40 28.46 13.28 -31.48
CA LYS A 40 28.49 12.39 -32.67
C LYS A 40 28.71 13.18 -33.96
N ASN A 41 28.06 14.33 -34.11
CA ASN A 41 28.26 15.23 -35.26
C ASN A 41 29.67 15.80 -35.36
N GLN A 42 30.36 15.97 -34.23
CA GLN A 42 31.68 16.60 -34.12
C GLN A 42 32.85 15.61 -34.24
N ILE A 43 32.64 14.32 -33.97
CA ILE A 43 33.69 13.28 -33.92
C ILE A 43 34.42 13.05 -35.26
N ARG A 44 33.89 13.51 -36.40
CA ARG A 44 34.65 13.42 -37.67
C ARG A 44 35.90 14.32 -37.73
N LYS A 45 35.99 15.40 -36.93
CA LYS A 45 37.15 16.31 -36.97
C LYS A 45 38.36 15.83 -36.16
N ASN A 46 38.15 15.05 -35.10
CA ASN A 46 39.20 14.44 -34.27
C ASN A 46 38.84 12.97 -34.03
N ARG A 47 39.75 12.04 -34.36
CA ARG A 47 39.52 10.58 -34.32
C ARG A 47 39.05 10.02 -32.97
N PHE A 48 39.08 10.82 -31.89
CA PHE A 48 38.59 10.46 -30.57
C PHE A 48 38.12 11.71 -29.80
N SER A 49 37.04 11.61 -29.03
CA SER A 49 36.54 12.69 -28.16
C SER A 49 36.42 12.20 -26.72
N TYR A 50 37.37 12.60 -25.86
CA TYR A 50 37.33 12.32 -24.42
C TYR A 50 36.02 12.80 -23.78
N VAL A 51 35.50 13.95 -24.25
CA VAL A 51 34.22 14.51 -23.79
C VAL A 51 33.03 13.59 -24.12
N ALA A 52 33.03 12.93 -25.28
CA ALA A 52 32.00 11.96 -25.63
C ALA A 52 32.04 10.72 -24.71
N VAL A 53 33.24 10.27 -24.35
CA VAL A 53 33.42 9.17 -23.38
C VAL A 53 32.85 9.56 -22.01
N VAL A 54 33.13 10.77 -21.53
CA VAL A 54 32.57 11.26 -20.26
C VAL A 54 31.03 11.25 -20.27
N TYR A 55 30.40 11.75 -21.34
CA TYR A 55 28.94 11.72 -21.45
C TYR A 55 28.36 10.31 -21.51
N TRP A 56 29.03 9.38 -22.19
CA TRP A 56 28.64 7.97 -22.20
C TRP A 56 28.76 7.33 -20.82
N SER A 57 29.85 7.58 -20.10
CA SER A 57 30.03 7.09 -18.74
C SER A 57 28.96 7.62 -17.78
N LEU A 58 28.62 8.91 -17.87
CA LEU A 58 27.52 9.51 -17.09
C LEU A 58 26.16 8.90 -17.45
N TYR A 59 25.91 8.68 -18.74
CA TYR A 59 24.69 8.03 -19.21
C TYR A 59 24.56 6.61 -18.64
N VAL A 60 25.62 5.80 -18.70
CA VAL A 60 25.61 4.44 -18.14
C VAL A 60 25.40 4.47 -16.62
N ALA A 61 26.09 5.35 -15.91
CA ALA A 61 25.96 5.49 -14.46
C ALA A 61 24.52 5.82 -14.03
N ILE A 62 23.82 6.71 -14.76
CA ILE A 62 22.41 7.05 -14.50
C ILE A 62 21.46 5.96 -15.00
N SER A 63 21.83 5.23 -16.06
CA SER A 63 20.99 4.18 -16.64
C SER A 63 20.84 2.96 -15.72
N ILE A 64 21.84 2.65 -14.89
CA ILE A 64 21.77 1.53 -13.93
C ILE A 64 20.59 1.68 -12.95
N PRO A 65 20.48 2.76 -12.15
CA PRO A 65 19.35 2.92 -11.24
C PRO A 65 18.01 3.05 -11.98
N ILE A 66 17.99 3.62 -13.20
CA ILE A 66 16.77 3.69 -14.01
C ILE A 66 16.34 2.28 -14.47
N THR A 67 17.27 1.45 -14.93
CA THR A 67 17.00 0.06 -15.29
C THR A 67 16.41 -0.70 -14.11
N PHE A 68 16.95 -0.49 -12.91
CA PHE A 68 16.42 -1.07 -11.68
C PHE A 68 14.97 -0.64 -11.42
N LEU A 69 14.68 0.66 -11.49
CA LEU A 69 13.33 1.20 -11.29
C LEU A 69 12.34 0.66 -12.33
N LEU A 70 12.74 0.63 -13.60
CA LEU A 70 11.93 0.10 -14.70
C LEU A 70 11.63 -1.39 -14.48
N ALA A 71 12.65 -2.19 -14.17
CA ALA A 71 12.49 -3.62 -13.93
C ALA A 71 11.62 -3.90 -12.70
N HIS A 72 11.72 -3.08 -11.64
CA HIS A 72 10.81 -3.14 -10.48
C HIS A 72 9.37 -2.86 -10.88
N THR A 73 9.10 -1.76 -11.58
CA THR A 73 7.74 -1.44 -12.07
C THR A 73 7.16 -2.57 -12.91
N LEU A 74 7.93 -3.07 -13.87
CA LEU A 74 7.48 -4.14 -14.76
C LEU A 74 7.23 -5.44 -13.99
N THR A 75 8.05 -5.74 -12.98
CA THR A 75 7.82 -6.91 -12.11
C THR A 75 6.52 -6.77 -11.33
N VAL A 76 6.25 -5.60 -10.75
CA VAL A 76 5.00 -5.32 -10.04
C VAL A 76 3.79 -5.45 -10.96
N GLU A 77 3.85 -4.81 -12.13
CA GLU A 77 2.73 -4.72 -13.06
C GLU A 77 2.41 -6.04 -13.77
N ILE A 78 3.42 -6.83 -14.11
CA ILE A 78 3.25 -8.01 -14.99
C ILE A 78 3.24 -9.30 -14.18
N LYS A 79 4.10 -9.43 -13.15
CA LYS A 79 4.27 -10.69 -12.41
C LYS A 79 3.59 -10.67 -11.05
N ALA A 80 3.79 -9.62 -10.26
CA ALA A 80 3.35 -9.59 -8.87
C ALA A 80 1.89 -9.17 -8.68
N LYS A 81 1.25 -8.59 -9.71
CA LYS A 81 -0.09 -8.01 -9.63
C LYS A 81 -1.12 -8.93 -8.96
N LYS A 82 -1.25 -10.17 -9.44
CA LYS A 82 -2.23 -11.13 -8.90
C LYS A 82 -1.97 -11.45 -7.43
N ASP A 83 -0.72 -11.70 -7.07
CA ASP A 83 -0.33 -12.02 -5.69
C ASP A 83 -0.54 -10.82 -4.76
N ILE A 84 -0.33 -9.59 -5.25
CA ILE A 84 -0.58 -8.36 -4.50
C ILE A 84 -2.09 -8.17 -4.29
N GLN A 85 -2.91 -8.35 -5.34
CA GLN A 85 -4.37 -8.29 -5.20
C GLN A 85 -4.89 -9.37 -4.24
N GLY A 86 -4.39 -10.61 -4.37
CA GLY A 86 -4.74 -11.71 -3.46
C GLY A 86 -4.40 -11.41 -2.00
N LEU A 87 -3.25 -10.79 -1.74
CA LEU A 87 -2.89 -10.35 -0.39
C LEU A 87 -3.84 -9.26 0.15
N ALA A 88 -4.26 -8.31 -0.69
CA ALA A 88 -5.22 -7.29 -0.28
C ALA A 88 -6.56 -7.92 0.10
N TYR A 89 -7.07 -8.86 -0.70
CA TYR A 89 -8.32 -9.56 -0.39
C TYR A 89 -8.20 -10.42 0.88
N GLU A 90 -7.09 -11.16 1.06
CA GLU A 90 -6.85 -11.91 2.31
C GLU A 90 -6.90 -10.98 3.54
N LYS A 91 -6.32 -9.77 3.44
CA LYS A 91 -6.36 -8.77 4.51
C LYS A 91 -7.75 -8.14 4.70
N MET A 92 -8.51 -7.96 3.63
CA MET A 92 -9.91 -7.49 3.72
C MET A 92 -10.80 -8.54 4.37
N ASP A 93 -10.60 -9.83 4.08
CA ASP A 93 -11.31 -10.93 4.71
C ASP A 93 -11.02 -11.01 6.22
N ILE A 94 -9.76 -10.78 6.62
CA ILE A 94 -9.36 -10.67 8.03
C ILE A 94 -10.22 -9.65 8.81
N LEU A 95 -10.62 -8.54 8.19
CA LEU A 95 -11.47 -7.54 8.85
C LEU A 95 -12.86 -8.10 9.18
N ASN A 96 -13.43 -8.92 8.29
CA ASN A 96 -14.71 -9.58 8.49
C ASN A 96 -14.60 -10.72 9.50
N ASP A 97 -13.53 -11.52 9.41
CA ASP A 97 -13.27 -12.60 10.36
C ASP A 97 -13.07 -12.08 11.79
N MET A 98 -12.47 -10.90 11.94
CA MET A 98 -12.29 -10.25 13.24
C MET A 98 -13.63 -9.86 13.87
N VAL A 99 -14.56 -9.33 13.07
CA VAL A 99 -15.94 -9.03 13.50
C VAL A 99 -16.63 -10.32 13.96
N LEU A 100 -16.57 -11.39 13.15
CA LEU A 100 -17.19 -12.67 13.48
C LEU A 100 -16.60 -13.30 14.76
N SER A 101 -15.27 -13.33 14.87
CA SER A 101 -14.58 -13.86 16.05
C SER A 101 -14.95 -13.09 17.31
N TYR A 102 -15.06 -11.78 17.23
CA TYR A 102 -15.48 -10.95 18.35
C TYR A 102 -16.92 -11.24 18.76
N THR A 103 -17.85 -11.29 17.80
CA THR A 103 -19.25 -11.65 18.03
C THR A 103 -19.40 -13.00 18.73
N GLN A 104 -18.64 -13.99 18.29
CA GLN A 104 -18.64 -15.31 18.92
C GLN A 104 -18.09 -15.26 20.35
N GLN A 105 -16.97 -14.58 20.58
CA GLN A 105 -16.33 -14.53 21.90
C GLN A 105 -17.18 -13.78 22.94
N TYR A 106 -17.73 -12.60 22.62
CA TYR A 106 -18.58 -11.90 23.59
C TYR A 106 -19.94 -12.58 23.76
N GLY A 107 -20.50 -13.19 22.70
CA GLY A 107 -21.71 -13.99 22.81
C GLY A 107 -21.53 -15.20 23.73
N ALA A 108 -20.37 -15.87 23.66
CA ALA A 108 -20.00 -16.93 24.58
C ALA A 108 -19.88 -16.43 26.02
N TYR A 109 -19.22 -15.29 26.25
CA TYR A 109 -19.16 -14.66 27.58
C TYR A 109 -20.56 -14.37 28.15
N ILE A 110 -21.44 -13.75 27.35
CA ILE A 110 -22.79 -13.40 27.81
C ILE A 110 -23.55 -14.67 28.21
N SER A 111 -23.53 -15.70 27.35
CA SER A 111 -24.35 -16.89 27.54
C SER A 111 -23.80 -17.88 28.59
N ALA A 112 -22.48 -18.00 28.72
CA ALA A 112 -21.85 -18.97 29.59
C ALA A 112 -21.54 -18.44 30.99
N GLU A 113 -21.33 -17.12 31.13
CA GLU A 113 -20.86 -16.52 32.39
C GLU A 113 -21.85 -15.48 32.92
N TYR A 114 -22.11 -14.42 32.16
CA TYR A 114 -22.90 -13.26 32.63
C TYR A 114 -24.37 -13.60 32.89
N GLU A 115 -25.04 -14.21 31.92
CA GLU A 115 -26.47 -14.52 32.01
C GLU A 115 -26.80 -15.55 33.10
N PRO A 116 -26.08 -16.68 33.24
CA PRO A 116 -26.35 -17.66 34.28
C PRO A 116 -26.23 -17.10 35.70
N GLU A 117 -25.16 -16.34 36.00
CA GLU A 117 -24.95 -15.77 37.33
C GLU A 117 -25.96 -14.65 37.63
N LEU A 118 -26.27 -13.79 36.66
CA LEU A 118 -27.33 -12.80 36.77
C LEU A 118 -28.67 -13.46 37.11
N LYS A 119 -29.07 -14.49 36.35
CA LYS A 119 -30.32 -15.23 36.55
C LYS A 119 -30.37 -15.86 37.94
N ALA A 120 -29.30 -16.55 38.35
CA ALA A 120 -29.25 -17.22 39.64
C ALA A 120 -29.46 -16.24 40.80
N ASN A 121 -28.74 -15.12 40.80
CA ASN A 121 -28.84 -14.11 41.86
C ASN A 121 -30.19 -13.38 41.84
N LEU A 122 -30.72 -13.06 40.66
CA LEU A 122 -32.03 -12.43 40.54
C LEU A 122 -33.17 -13.33 41.00
N ILE A 123 -33.10 -14.64 40.72
CA ILE A 123 -34.08 -15.63 41.22
C ILE A 123 -33.99 -15.74 42.75
N LEU A 124 -32.78 -15.78 43.32
CA LEU A 124 -32.59 -15.80 44.77
C LEU A 124 -33.23 -14.59 45.46
N ILE A 125 -33.11 -13.39 44.88
CA ILE A 125 -33.76 -12.17 45.39
C ILE A 125 -35.28 -12.26 45.23
N SER A 126 -35.77 -12.75 44.09
CA SER A 126 -37.22 -12.87 43.84
C SER A 126 -37.92 -13.83 44.81
N ASN A 127 -37.22 -14.88 45.25
CA ASN A 127 -37.72 -15.86 46.22
C ASN A 127 -37.49 -15.43 47.67
N ASN A 128 -36.41 -14.69 47.95
CA ASN A 128 -36.09 -14.15 49.25
C ASN A 128 -35.61 -12.69 49.13
N PRO A 129 -36.52 -11.70 49.27
CA PRO A 129 -36.21 -10.28 49.12
C PRO A 129 -35.14 -9.77 50.10
N ASN A 130 -34.85 -10.50 51.19
CA ASN A 130 -33.83 -10.14 52.18
C ASN A 130 -32.47 -10.78 51.92
N ASN A 131 -32.26 -11.46 50.78
CA ASN A 131 -30.99 -12.08 50.43
C ASN A 131 -29.90 -11.02 50.18
N SER A 132 -29.16 -10.65 51.22
CA SER A 132 -28.10 -9.65 51.17
C SER A 132 -26.92 -10.07 50.31
N ALA A 133 -26.56 -11.37 50.30
CA ALA A 133 -25.46 -11.89 49.50
C ALA A 133 -25.70 -11.68 48.01
N ALA A 134 -26.86 -12.09 47.50
CA ALA A 134 -27.23 -11.90 46.09
C ALA A 134 -27.33 -10.41 45.72
N LYS A 135 -27.85 -9.58 46.62
CA LYS A 135 -27.88 -8.11 46.41
C LYS A 135 -26.48 -7.52 46.33
N THR A 136 -25.54 -7.95 47.16
CA THR A 136 -24.15 -7.50 47.12
C THR A 136 -23.49 -7.87 45.80
N VAL A 137 -23.64 -9.12 45.34
CA VAL A 137 -23.10 -9.57 44.04
C VAL A 137 -23.62 -8.67 42.90
N LEU A 138 -24.93 -8.46 42.84
CA LEU A 138 -25.54 -7.67 41.76
C LEU A 138 -25.35 -6.16 41.91
N SER A 139 -24.97 -5.65 43.08
CA SER A 139 -24.66 -4.22 43.27
C SER A 139 -23.26 -3.86 42.77
N ASN A 140 -22.38 -4.84 42.61
CA ASN A 140 -21.01 -4.65 42.16
C ASN A 140 -20.88 -4.85 40.64
N GLU A 141 -19.74 -4.46 40.09
CA GLU A 141 -19.32 -4.81 38.73
C GLU A 141 -19.36 -6.35 38.56
N PRO A 142 -19.89 -6.90 37.45
CA PRO A 142 -20.27 -6.26 36.18
C PRO A 142 -21.73 -5.78 36.07
N TYR A 143 -22.53 -5.86 37.14
CA TYR A 143 -23.99 -5.69 37.08
C TYR A 143 -24.46 -4.31 37.50
N GLU A 144 -23.85 -3.75 38.55
CA GLU A 144 -24.09 -2.39 39.09
C GLU A 144 -25.58 -2.05 39.26
N ILE A 145 -26.40 -3.02 39.69
CA ILE A 145 -27.83 -2.86 39.88
C ILE A 145 -28.08 -2.02 41.15
N SER A 146 -28.80 -0.90 41.01
CA SER A 146 -29.09 -0.03 42.14
C SER A 146 -29.90 -0.74 43.23
N SER A 147 -29.66 -0.39 44.49
CA SER A 147 -30.39 -0.92 45.65
C SER A 147 -31.91 -0.74 45.52
N THR A 148 -32.37 0.41 45.00
CA THR A 148 -33.78 0.66 44.69
C THR A 148 -34.34 -0.35 43.70
N THR A 149 -33.58 -0.69 42.66
CA THR A 149 -34.00 -1.69 41.68
C THR A 149 -34.05 -3.08 42.32
N LEU A 150 -33.00 -3.47 43.05
CA LEU A 150 -32.91 -4.77 43.74
C LEU A 150 -34.04 -5.00 44.76
N ASN A 151 -34.51 -3.94 45.42
CA ASN A 151 -35.61 -4.03 46.39
C ASN A 151 -36.99 -4.21 45.73
N ASN A 152 -37.12 -3.93 44.43
CA ASN A 152 -38.38 -4.04 43.68
C ASN A 152 -38.49 -5.34 42.89
N ILE A 153 -37.52 -6.25 43.01
CA ILE A 153 -37.50 -7.51 42.25
C ILE A 153 -38.44 -8.52 42.90
N SER A 154 -39.29 -9.12 42.08
CA SER A 154 -40.29 -10.12 42.47
C SER A 154 -40.43 -11.20 41.40
N SER A 155 -41.14 -12.28 41.73
CA SER A 155 -41.41 -13.38 40.78
C SER A 155 -42.13 -12.93 39.51
N THR A 156 -42.90 -11.84 39.56
CA THR A 156 -43.67 -11.32 38.41
C THR A 156 -42.81 -10.50 37.45
N ASN A 157 -41.68 -9.95 37.88
CA ASN A 157 -40.86 -9.04 37.06
C ASN A 157 -39.41 -9.51 36.84
N VAL A 158 -38.95 -10.56 37.52
CA VAL A 158 -37.56 -11.04 37.44
C VAL A 158 -37.07 -11.25 35.99
N ASN A 159 -37.91 -11.83 35.13
CA ASN A 159 -37.58 -12.06 33.73
C ASN A 159 -37.43 -10.78 32.90
N SER A 160 -38.15 -9.71 33.25
CA SER A 160 -37.98 -8.41 32.57
C SER A 160 -36.65 -7.76 32.95
N TYR A 161 -36.24 -7.86 34.22
CA TYR A 161 -34.93 -7.40 34.67
C TYR A 161 -33.79 -8.20 34.04
N ILE A 162 -33.87 -9.54 34.02
CA ILE A 162 -32.87 -10.40 33.36
C ILE A 162 -32.65 -9.92 31.91
N ARG A 163 -33.71 -9.80 31.12
CA ARG A 163 -33.61 -9.34 29.72
C ARG A 163 -33.06 -7.93 29.60
N LYS A 164 -33.47 -7.00 30.47
CA LYS A 164 -33.00 -5.62 30.46
C LYS A 164 -31.48 -5.55 30.63
N TYR A 165 -30.93 -6.29 31.59
CA TYR A 165 -29.50 -6.26 31.89
C TYR A 165 -28.67 -7.02 30.85
N ILE A 166 -29.14 -8.16 30.35
CA ILE A 166 -28.51 -8.85 29.21
C ILE A 166 -28.45 -7.93 27.99
N ASN A 167 -29.57 -7.30 27.61
CA ASN A 167 -29.60 -6.37 26.47
C ASN A 167 -28.73 -5.13 26.70
N GLY A 168 -28.62 -4.67 27.95
CA GLY A 168 -27.73 -3.58 28.31
C GLY A 168 -26.27 -3.95 28.11
N LYS A 169 -25.87 -5.15 28.56
CA LYS A 169 -24.51 -5.66 28.39
C LYS A 169 -24.18 -5.95 26.93
N ASP A 170 -25.09 -6.56 26.18
CA ASP A 170 -24.95 -6.81 24.75
C ASP A 170 -24.70 -5.51 23.96
N LYS A 171 -25.45 -4.44 24.26
CA LYS A 171 -25.23 -3.12 23.64
C LYS A 171 -23.85 -2.52 23.89
N LEU A 172 -23.21 -2.81 25.03
CA LEU A 172 -21.85 -2.32 25.31
C LEU A 172 -20.83 -2.96 24.37
N PHE A 173 -20.93 -4.27 24.13
CA PHE A 173 -20.09 -4.99 23.17
C PHE A 173 -20.44 -4.62 21.71
N ALA A 174 -21.74 -4.58 21.39
CA ALA A 174 -22.22 -4.24 20.04
C ALA A 174 -21.78 -2.83 19.60
N SER A 175 -21.67 -1.87 20.52
CA SER A 175 -21.22 -0.52 20.19
C SER A 175 -19.81 -0.46 19.58
N ALA A 176 -18.89 -1.30 20.06
CA ALA A 176 -17.55 -1.41 19.48
C ALA A 176 -17.58 -2.12 18.14
N LEU A 177 -18.43 -3.14 18.02
CA LEU A 177 -18.64 -3.88 16.78
C LEU A 177 -19.18 -2.99 15.66
N ASP A 178 -20.22 -2.20 15.93
CA ASP A 178 -20.83 -1.27 14.98
C ASP A 178 -19.81 -0.23 14.48
N SER A 179 -18.95 0.25 15.38
CA SER A 179 -17.86 1.17 15.04
C SER A 179 -16.84 0.55 14.08
N VAL A 180 -16.47 -0.72 14.32
CA VAL A 180 -15.54 -1.49 13.47
C VAL A 180 -16.16 -1.79 12.11
N ILE A 181 -17.40 -2.28 12.09
CA ILE A 181 -18.14 -2.60 10.85
C ILE A 181 -18.22 -1.35 9.97
N ARG A 182 -18.60 -0.20 10.54
CA ARG A 182 -18.67 1.05 9.79
C ARG A 182 -17.31 1.48 9.22
N ARG A 183 -16.21 1.31 9.95
CA ARG A 183 -14.87 1.60 9.42
C ARG A 183 -14.50 0.66 8.27
N ASN A 184 -14.83 -0.62 8.39
CA ASN A 184 -14.61 -1.61 7.33
C ASN A 184 -15.38 -1.24 6.07
N GLU A 185 -16.68 -0.90 6.19
CA GLU A 185 -17.52 -0.47 5.07
C GLU A 185 -16.92 0.74 4.36
N VAL A 186 -16.57 1.80 5.10
CA VAL A 186 -15.95 3.01 4.54
C VAL A 186 -14.65 2.68 3.81
N PHE A 187 -13.83 1.78 4.36
CA PHE A 187 -12.60 1.33 3.70
C PHE A 187 -12.91 0.57 2.41
N PHE A 188 -13.84 -0.38 2.43
CA PHE A 188 -14.21 -1.18 1.25
C PHE A 188 -14.76 -0.29 0.12
N GLU A 189 -15.58 0.70 0.44
CA GLU A 189 -16.08 1.69 -0.54
C GLU A 189 -14.95 2.57 -1.10
N THR A 190 -14.04 3.02 -0.24
CA THR A 190 -12.99 4.00 -0.62
C THR A 190 -11.81 3.37 -1.35
N TYR A 191 -11.39 2.18 -0.92
CA TYR A 191 -10.15 1.52 -1.31
C TYR A 191 -10.33 0.14 -1.95
N GLY A 192 -11.48 -0.53 -1.81
CA GLY A 192 -11.78 -1.75 -2.57
C GLY A 192 -11.56 -1.58 -4.08
N PRO A 193 -12.13 -0.52 -4.70
CA PRO A 193 -11.92 -0.24 -6.12
C PRO A 193 -10.47 0.05 -6.51
N VAL A 194 -9.60 0.43 -5.56
CA VAL A 194 -8.16 0.63 -5.82
C VAL A 194 -7.49 -0.70 -6.14
N PHE A 195 -7.85 -1.76 -5.40
CA PHE A 195 -7.34 -3.11 -5.65
C PHE A 195 -7.99 -3.73 -6.88
N ASP A 196 -9.31 -3.62 -7.02
CA ASP A 196 -10.06 -4.20 -8.15
C ASP A 196 -9.59 -3.66 -9.50
N ASN A 197 -9.51 -2.33 -9.60
CA ASN A 197 -9.15 -1.65 -10.84
C ASN A 197 -7.63 -1.46 -11.00
N TRP A 198 -6.84 -1.91 -10.03
CA TRP A 198 -5.39 -1.70 -10.00
C TRP A 198 -5.01 -0.22 -10.15
N SER A 199 -5.57 0.62 -9.28
CA SER A 199 -5.33 2.07 -9.27
C SER A 199 -3.92 2.38 -8.76
N ARG A 200 -2.94 2.30 -9.67
CA ARG A 200 -1.49 2.36 -9.39
C ARG A 200 -1.06 3.48 -8.45
N LEU A 201 -1.66 4.66 -8.59
CA LEU A 201 -1.31 5.84 -7.81
C LEU A 201 -1.70 5.74 -6.33
N ARG A 202 -2.77 4.98 -6.05
CA ARG A 202 -3.35 4.85 -4.71
C ARG A 202 -3.00 3.53 -4.05
N LEU A 203 -2.33 2.62 -4.75
CA LEU A 203 -2.13 1.24 -4.29
C LEU A 203 -1.33 1.16 -2.98
N SER A 204 -0.20 1.86 -2.88
CA SER A 204 0.61 1.87 -1.66
C SER A 204 -0.13 2.51 -0.48
N VAL A 205 -0.87 3.59 -0.73
CA VAL A 205 -1.69 4.25 0.30
C VAL A 205 -2.79 3.31 0.78
N ALA A 206 -3.50 2.65 -0.13
CA ALA A 206 -4.56 1.70 0.22
C ALA A 206 -4.06 0.53 1.08
N PHE A 207 -2.83 0.03 0.83
CA PHE A 207 -2.22 -0.99 1.69
C PHE A 207 -1.89 -0.46 3.08
N ASN A 208 -1.29 0.73 3.18
CA ASN A 208 -0.99 1.33 4.49
C ASN A 208 -2.28 1.55 5.31
N GLU A 209 -3.33 2.05 4.67
CA GLU A 209 -4.63 2.25 5.31
C GLU A 209 -5.26 0.91 5.75
N LEU A 210 -5.11 -0.15 4.95
CA LEU A 210 -5.59 -1.49 5.31
C LEU A 210 -4.85 -2.04 6.53
N ASP A 211 -3.53 -1.91 6.56
CA ASP A 211 -2.70 -2.39 7.67
C ASP A 211 -3.01 -1.64 8.97
N ASN A 212 -3.15 -0.31 8.88
CA ASN A 212 -3.56 0.52 10.02
C ASN A 212 -4.97 0.14 10.51
N LEU A 213 -5.92 -0.05 9.61
CA LEU A 213 -7.30 -0.39 9.96
C LEU A 213 -7.40 -1.73 10.69
N ILE A 214 -6.65 -2.76 10.25
CA ILE A 214 -6.58 -4.06 10.95
C ILE A 214 -6.12 -3.86 12.39
N GLU A 215 -5.06 -3.09 12.60
CA GLU A 215 -4.51 -2.84 13.94
C GLU A 215 -5.46 -2.02 14.82
N GLU A 216 -6.06 -0.96 14.27
CA GLU A 216 -7.02 -0.10 14.98
C GLU A 216 -8.28 -0.87 15.39
N ASN A 217 -8.81 -1.71 14.50
CA ASN A 217 -9.97 -2.54 14.79
C ASN A 217 -9.67 -3.55 15.88
N TYR A 218 -8.53 -4.25 15.79
CA TYR A 218 -8.12 -5.18 16.84
C TYR A 218 -8.03 -4.47 18.19
N LYS A 219 -7.35 -3.33 18.27
CA LYS A 219 -7.23 -2.55 19.51
C LYS A 219 -8.59 -2.11 20.05
N THR A 220 -9.51 -1.69 19.18
CA THR A 220 -10.86 -1.27 19.56
C THR A 220 -11.62 -2.42 20.21
N LEU A 221 -11.64 -3.58 19.56
CA LEU A 221 -12.34 -4.77 20.02
C LEU A 221 -11.71 -5.32 21.30
N TYR A 222 -10.37 -5.44 21.32
CA TYR A 222 -9.62 -5.88 22.50
C TYR A 222 -9.95 -5.03 23.73
N ARG A 223 -9.83 -3.71 23.62
CA ARG A 223 -10.09 -2.80 24.75
C ARG A 223 -11.54 -2.84 25.20
N ASN A 224 -12.49 -2.94 24.27
CA ASN A 224 -13.89 -3.05 24.64
C ASN A 224 -14.16 -4.37 25.37
N PHE A 225 -13.56 -5.47 24.90
CA PHE A 225 -13.70 -6.77 25.55
C PHE A 225 -13.13 -6.77 26.96
N GLU A 226 -11.87 -6.35 27.11
CA GLU A 226 -11.19 -6.23 28.41
C GLU A 226 -11.98 -5.35 29.37
N LYS A 227 -12.53 -4.24 28.88
CA LYS A 227 -13.32 -3.31 29.68
C LYS A 227 -14.65 -3.90 30.17
N HIS A 228 -15.21 -4.92 29.53
CA HIS A 228 -16.58 -5.35 29.82
C HIS A 228 -16.73 -6.82 30.24
N ASN A 229 -15.65 -7.61 30.19
CA ASN A 229 -15.58 -9.03 30.48
C ASN A 229 -15.17 -9.35 31.94
N HIS A 230 -15.75 -8.68 32.94
CA HIS A 230 -15.23 -8.72 34.32
C HIS A 230 -15.35 -10.08 35.06
N LEU A 231 -16.14 -11.02 34.54
CA LEU A 231 -16.30 -12.34 35.19
C LEU A 231 -15.26 -13.35 34.70
N SER A 232 -14.66 -13.07 33.53
CA SER A 232 -13.71 -13.94 32.90
C SER A 232 -12.32 -13.30 32.92
N ASN A 233 -11.28 -14.10 33.10
CA ASN A 233 -9.91 -13.68 32.81
C ASN A 233 -9.56 -13.86 31.32
N ALA A 234 -10.57 -14.11 30.47
CA ALA A 234 -10.37 -14.28 29.04
C ALA A 234 -10.05 -12.94 28.37
N GLU A 235 -9.02 -12.94 27.54
CA GLU A 235 -8.66 -11.84 26.65
C GLU A 235 -9.29 -12.08 25.28
N PHE A 236 -9.67 -10.99 24.60
CA PHE A 236 -10.01 -11.11 23.19
C PHE A 236 -8.75 -11.51 22.40
N ARG A 237 -8.80 -12.68 21.76
CA ARG A 237 -7.68 -13.21 20.97
C ARG A 237 -8.10 -13.37 19.54
N PHE A 238 -7.32 -12.75 18.65
CA PHE A 238 -7.50 -12.87 17.22
C PHE A 238 -6.12 -12.92 16.53
N PRO A 239 -5.86 -13.91 15.65
CA PRO A 239 -4.58 -14.03 14.98
C PRO A 239 -4.44 -12.93 13.91
N ILE A 240 -3.70 -11.86 14.22
CA ILE A 240 -3.35 -10.85 13.22
C ILE A 240 -2.25 -11.40 12.32
N TYR A 241 -2.58 -11.72 11.08
CA TYR A 241 -1.57 -12.06 10.07
C TYR A 241 -0.87 -10.80 9.56
N ASN A 242 0.34 -10.57 10.04
CA ASN A 242 1.18 -9.46 9.60
C ASN A 242 2.00 -9.80 8.34
N LYS A 243 1.33 -10.27 7.28
CA LYS A 243 1.99 -10.43 5.98
C LYS A 243 2.20 -9.04 5.37
N GLU A 244 3.44 -8.57 5.39
CA GLU A 244 3.79 -7.29 4.76
C GLU A 244 3.58 -7.34 3.24
N HIS A 245 3.05 -6.25 2.67
CA HIS A 245 3.05 -6.07 1.23
C HIS A 245 4.48 -5.80 0.73
N LYS A 246 4.83 -6.36 -0.43
CA LYS A 246 6.20 -6.29 -0.98
C LYS A 246 6.40 -5.20 -2.03
N LEU A 247 5.41 -4.30 -2.21
CA LEU A 247 5.44 -3.22 -3.22
C LEU A 247 6.68 -2.33 -3.14
N ASN A 248 7.10 -1.99 -1.93
CA ASN A 248 8.27 -1.16 -1.64
C ASN A 248 9.57 -1.95 -1.44
N LYS A 249 9.53 -3.28 -1.54
CA LYS A 249 10.67 -4.19 -1.33
C LYS A 249 11.11 -4.82 -2.65
N PRO A 250 11.79 -4.06 -3.54
CA PRO A 250 12.14 -4.50 -4.89
C PRO A 250 12.96 -5.80 -4.90
N PHE A 251 13.99 -5.90 -4.06
CA PHE A 251 14.82 -7.10 -3.97
C PHE A 251 14.04 -8.35 -3.54
N SER A 252 13.02 -8.18 -2.70
CA SER A 252 12.15 -9.28 -2.27
C SER A 252 11.27 -9.79 -3.41
N LEU A 253 10.77 -8.88 -4.26
CA LEU A 253 10.01 -9.25 -5.46
C LEU A 253 10.94 -9.87 -6.51
N TRP A 254 12.16 -9.37 -6.64
CA TRP A 254 13.14 -9.89 -7.58
C TRP A 254 13.52 -11.34 -7.26
N GLY A 255 13.80 -11.63 -5.99
CA GLY A 255 14.09 -13.00 -5.55
C GLY A 255 12.92 -13.96 -5.82
N ARG A 256 11.68 -13.48 -5.69
CA ARG A 256 10.47 -14.30 -5.92
C ARG A 256 10.17 -14.53 -7.40
N TYR A 257 10.30 -13.50 -8.23
CA TYR A 257 9.77 -13.52 -9.60
C TYR A 257 10.82 -13.63 -10.70
N ASN A 258 12.11 -13.58 -10.35
CA ASN A 258 13.25 -13.56 -11.28
C ASN A 258 13.08 -12.47 -12.38
N PRO A 259 13.65 -11.27 -12.18
CA PRO A 259 13.41 -10.13 -13.04
C PRO A 259 14.27 -10.13 -14.31
N LEU A 260 15.04 -11.18 -14.62
CA LEU A 260 15.97 -11.17 -15.77
C LEU A 260 15.28 -10.75 -17.08
N PHE A 261 14.08 -11.29 -17.33
CA PHE A 261 13.27 -10.88 -18.49
C PHE A 261 12.85 -9.39 -18.43
N MET A 262 12.54 -8.87 -17.24
CA MET A 262 12.18 -7.46 -17.05
C MET A 262 13.37 -6.52 -17.22
N ILE A 263 14.57 -6.98 -16.90
CA ILE A 263 15.82 -6.25 -17.18
C ILE A 263 16.03 -6.16 -18.70
N VAL A 264 15.85 -7.26 -19.44
CA VAL A 264 15.92 -7.24 -20.92
C VAL A 264 14.91 -6.24 -21.48
N LEU A 265 13.68 -6.24 -20.98
CA LEU A 265 12.67 -5.28 -21.41
C LEU A 265 13.04 -3.83 -21.05
N ALA A 266 13.64 -3.60 -19.88
CA ALA A 266 14.16 -2.28 -19.49
C ALA A 266 15.30 -1.82 -20.41
N LEU A 267 16.16 -2.72 -20.88
CA LEU A 267 17.20 -2.39 -21.86
C LEU A 267 16.61 -1.97 -23.22
N VAL A 268 15.46 -2.53 -23.63
CA VAL A 268 14.74 -2.05 -24.83
C VAL A 268 14.30 -0.60 -24.66
N PHE A 269 13.83 -0.20 -23.48
CA PHE A 269 13.52 1.22 -23.20
C PHE A 269 14.76 2.11 -23.33
N HIS A 270 15.93 1.66 -22.86
CA HIS A 270 17.18 2.39 -23.05
C HIS A 270 17.58 2.52 -24.53
N ALA A 271 17.39 1.47 -25.32
CA ALA A 271 17.61 1.54 -26.77
C ALA A 271 16.71 2.58 -27.45
N LEU A 272 15.43 2.67 -27.05
CA LEU A 272 14.48 3.68 -27.55
C LEU A 272 14.88 5.10 -27.12
N ILE A 273 15.35 5.28 -25.88
CA ILE A 273 15.84 6.58 -25.39
C ILE A 273 17.06 7.06 -26.18
N LEU A 274 17.95 6.14 -26.56
CA LEU A 274 19.16 6.42 -27.34
C LEU A 274 18.89 6.55 -28.86
N LEU A 275 17.68 6.27 -29.33
CA LEU A 275 17.34 6.30 -30.75
C LEU A 275 17.72 7.63 -31.46
N PRO A 276 17.51 8.82 -30.86
CA PRO A 276 17.96 10.08 -31.47
C PRO A 276 19.47 10.15 -31.70
N TYR A 277 20.27 9.58 -30.80
CA TYR A 277 21.71 9.49 -30.97
C TYR A 277 22.08 8.56 -32.14
N PHE A 278 21.42 7.41 -32.26
CA PHE A 278 21.71 6.45 -33.32
C PHE A 278 21.29 6.96 -34.71
N LEU A 279 20.17 7.68 -34.81
CA LEU A 279 19.68 8.26 -36.06
C LEU A 279 20.47 9.49 -36.54
N GLU A 280 21.16 10.19 -35.63
CA GLU A 280 21.93 11.38 -36.01
C GLU A 280 23.05 11.02 -37.01
N PRO A 281 23.12 11.68 -38.17
CA PRO A 281 24.14 11.39 -39.18
C PRO A 281 25.52 11.79 -38.68
N VAL A 282 26.51 10.92 -38.86
CA VAL A 282 27.91 11.34 -38.68
C VAL A 282 28.22 12.35 -39.79
N SER A 283 28.67 13.56 -39.43
CA SER A 283 28.80 14.66 -40.39
C SER A 283 29.57 14.20 -41.64
N GLY A 284 28.91 14.28 -42.81
CA GLY A 284 29.48 14.19 -44.17
C GLY A 284 29.64 12.80 -44.82
N MET A 285 28.73 11.88 -44.57
CA MET A 285 28.21 11.08 -45.70
C MET A 285 27.09 11.88 -46.40
N TYR A 286 27.15 11.95 -47.72
CA TYR A 286 26.31 12.72 -48.65
C TYR A 286 26.65 14.20 -48.89
N LYS A 287 27.74 14.43 -49.63
CA LYS A 287 27.65 15.22 -50.87
C LYS A 287 28.20 14.35 -52.00
N GLN A 288 27.32 13.74 -52.78
CA GLN A 288 27.71 13.15 -54.06
C GLN A 288 28.31 14.27 -54.91
N HIS A 289 29.55 14.08 -55.37
CA HIS A 289 30.15 14.90 -56.40
C HIS A 289 29.37 14.65 -57.69
N THR A 290 28.42 15.53 -58.03
CA THR A 290 28.02 15.67 -59.44
C THR A 290 29.15 16.39 -60.14
N THR A 291 29.94 15.61 -60.87
CA THR A 291 30.90 16.05 -61.87
C THR A 291 30.13 16.78 -62.97
N THR A 292 30.20 18.10 -63.00
CA THR A 292 29.89 18.85 -64.22
C THR A 292 31.20 19.40 -64.76
N THR A 293 31.69 18.72 -65.78
CA THR A 293 32.76 19.13 -66.66
C THR A 293 32.31 20.37 -67.42
N GLU A 294 33.02 21.49 -67.30
CA GLU A 294 33.06 22.49 -68.37
C GLU A 294 34.45 23.13 -68.44
N LYS A 295 35.01 23.02 -69.65
CA LYS A 295 36.33 23.52 -70.08
C LYS A 295 36.19 24.94 -70.63
N SER A 296 37.34 25.63 -70.69
CA SER A 296 37.70 26.77 -71.58
C SER A 296 37.34 28.17 -71.04
N SER A 297 38.19 29.20 -71.00
CA SER A 297 39.56 29.46 -71.50
C SER A 297 40.01 30.89 -71.08
N THR A 298 41.33 31.09 -70.84
CA THR A 298 42.20 32.31 -71.06
C THR A 298 41.76 33.68 -70.49
N ASP A 299 42.56 34.56 -69.87
CA ASP A 299 44.02 34.83 -69.89
C ASP A 299 44.47 35.71 -68.68
N ILE A 300 45.71 35.45 -68.21
CA ILE A 300 46.85 36.33 -67.82
C ILE A 300 46.65 37.58 -66.92
N SER A 301 47.33 37.61 -65.76
CA SER A 301 48.31 38.64 -65.31
C SER A 301 48.51 38.60 -63.78
N GLY A 302 49.60 37.99 -63.26
CA GLY A 302 50.73 38.71 -62.62
C GLY A 302 50.64 38.69 -61.07
N GLY A 303 51.39 37.82 -60.36
CA GLY A 303 52.68 38.16 -59.73
C GLY A 303 52.53 38.69 -58.29
N ILE A 304 52.35 37.80 -57.30
CA ILE A 304 53.22 37.49 -56.12
C ILE A 304 53.49 38.65 -55.13
N GLU A 305 53.14 38.37 -53.87
CA GLU A 305 53.64 38.87 -52.57
C GLU A 305 54.74 39.95 -52.55
N LEU A 306 54.54 40.95 -51.68
CA LEU A 306 54.64 40.69 -50.23
C LEU A 306 53.30 40.89 -49.53
#